data_AF-A5N993-F1
#
_entry.id   AF-A5N993-F1
#
_cell.length_a   1.000
_cell.length_b   1.000
_cell.length_c   1.000
_cell.angle_alpha   90.00
_cell.angle_beta   90.00
_cell.angle_gamma   90.00
#
_symmetry.space_group_name_H-M   'P 1'
#
loop_
_entity.id
_entity.type
_entity.pdbx_description
1 polymer ?
#
loop_
_entity_poly.entity_id
_entity_poly.type
_entity_poly.pdbx_seq_one_letter_code
_entity_poly.pdbx_strand_id
1 'polypeptide(L)'
;METVNKENLLEELKKLNVGETLFISIDKDISNTIQLLFIKVQSYNNLFMSYINNTIQEANKFNLDAFLEKYAEANQEIELFKSDMLKKYLDNAYEYFMVNKFFYNFNYDLNVLQIRKVGRNKIND
;
A
#
# COMPACT_ATOMS: atom_id res chain seq x y z
N MET A 1 2.87 -15.71 -16.39
CA MET A 1 3.30 -15.30 -15.04
C MET A 1 3.36 -16.58 -14.22
N GLU A 2 4.54 -16.95 -13.74
CA GLU A 2 4.68 -18.10 -12.86
C GLU A 2 3.98 -17.77 -11.53
N THR A 3 2.97 -18.56 -11.20
CA THR A 3 2.28 -18.50 -9.91
C THR A 3 3.26 -19.01 -8.86
N VAL A 4 3.85 -18.08 -8.10
CA VAL A 4 4.66 -18.36 -6.92
C VAL A 4 3.86 -19.26 -5.99
N ASN A 5 4.38 -20.47 -5.75
CA ASN A 5 3.77 -21.40 -4.82
C ASN A 5 4.00 -20.87 -3.39
N LYS A 6 2.91 -20.56 -2.66
CA LYS A 6 2.95 -19.92 -1.33
C LYS A 6 3.85 -20.66 -0.34
N GLU A 7 4.03 -21.97 -0.50
CA GLU A 7 4.82 -22.83 0.38
C GLU A 7 6.34 -22.53 0.39
N ASN A 8 6.89 -21.78 -0.58
CA ASN A 8 8.33 -21.51 -0.65
C ASN A 8 8.71 -20.01 -0.73
N LEU A 9 7.79 -19.12 -0.38
CA LEU A 9 7.97 -17.67 -0.53
C LEU A 9 9.21 -17.12 0.19
N LEU A 10 9.52 -17.65 1.38
CA LEU A 10 10.73 -17.29 2.13
C LEU A 10 12.01 -17.56 1.33
N GLU A 11 12.11 -18.72 0.69
CA GLU A 11 13.31 -19.08 -0.10
C GLU A 11 13.39 -18.27 -1.38
N GLU A 12 12.26 -17.93 -2.00
CA GLU A 12 12.23 -17.03 -3.14
C GLU A 12 12.72 -15.64 -2.77
N LEU A 13 12.26 -15.07 -1.64
CA LEU A 13 12.74 -13.78 -1.16
C LEU A 13 14.25 -13.78 -0.85
N LYS A 14 14.81 -14.89 -0.35
CA LYS A 14 16.24 -15.04 -0.10
C LYS A 14 17.07 -15.10 -1.38
N LYS A 15 16.51 -15.65 -2.46
CA LYS A 15 17.18 -15.81 -3.76
C LYS A 15 17.15 -14.55 -4.63
N LEU A 16 16.27 -13.59 -4.33
CA LEU A 16 16.17 -12.34 -5.09
C LEU A 16 17.49 -11.56 -5.05
N ASN A 17 18.04 -11.28 -6.23
CA ASN A 17 19.12 -10.32 -6.41
C ASN A 17 18.59 -8.89 -6.30
N VAL A 18 19.48 -7.95 -5.98
CA VAL A 18 19.13 -6.52 -5.94
C VAL A 18 18.57 -6.06 -7.28
N GLY A 19 17.41 -5.40 -7.25
CA GLY A 19 16.68 -4.93 -8.44
C GLY A 19 15.64 -5.92 -8.95
N GLU A 20 15.73 -7.20 -8.59
CA GLU A 20 14.74 -8.21 -8.98
C GLU A 20 13.42 -8.02 -8.22
N THR A 21 12.33 -8.35 -8.91
CA THR A 21 10.97 -8.20 -8.41
C THR A 21 10.25 -9.53 -8.47
N LEU A 22 9.71 -9.94 -7.34
CA LEU A 22 8.79 -11.05 -7.21
C LEU A 22 7.35 -10.55 -7.34
N PHE A 23 6.50 -11.34 -7.99
CA PHE A 23 5.09 -11.03 -8.18
C PHE A 23 4.24 -12.12 -7.52
N ILE A 24 3.48 -11.74 -6.51
CA ILE A 24 2.58 -12.63 -5.78
C ILE A 24 1.16 -12.28 -6.19
N SER A 25 0.41 -13.23 -6.74
CA SER A 25 -1.00 -13.02 -7.06
C SER A 25 -1.79 -12.72 -5.79
N ILE A 26 -2.65 -11.70 -5.85
CA ILE A 26 -3.57 -11.32 -4.77
C ILE A 26 -5.01 -11.52 -5.23
N ASP A 27 -5.90 -11.77 -4.27
CA ASP A 27 -7.32 -11.90 -4.54
C ASP A 27 -7.88 -10.57 -5.08
N LYS A 28 -8.71 -10.65 -6.12
CA LYS A 28 -9.32 -9.47 -6.75
C LYS A 28 -10.09 -8.62 -5.75
N ASP A 29 -10.75 -9.24 -4.78
CA ASP A 29 -11.48 -8.52 -3.74
C ASP A 29 -10.56 -7.67 -2.88
N ILE A 30 -9.35 -8.15 -2.57
CA ILE A 30 -8.34 -7.37 -1.86
C ILE A 30 -7.90 -6.16 -2.71
N SER A 31 -7.63 -6.36 -4.00
CA SER A 31 -7.32 -5.25 -4.92
C SER A 31 -8.44 -4.20 -4.94
N ASN A 32 -9.69 -4.65 -5.01
CA ASN A 32 -10.85 -3.76 -5.03
C ASN A 32 -10.99 -2.98 -3.71
N THR A 33 -10.82 -3.65 -2.57
CA THR A 33 -10.87 -3.00 -1.26
C THR A 33 -9.81 -1.91 -1.14
N ILE A 34 -8.56 -2.18 -1.53
CA ILE A 34 -7.50 -1.15 -1.45
C ILE A 34 -7.82 0.03 -2.39
N GLN A 35 -8.34 -0.23 -3.60
CA GLN A 35 -8.76 0.84 -4.51
C GLN A 35 -9.89 1.70 -3.91
N LEU A 36 -10.90 1.08 -3.28
CA LEU A 36 -11.99 1.82 -2.64
C LEU A 36 -11.50 2.68 -1.47
N LEU A 37 -10.59 2.15 -0.64
CA LEU A 37 -9.97 2.90 0.45
C LEU A 37 -9.12 4.06 -0.09
N PHE A 38 -8.40 3.86 -1.20
CA PHE A 38 -7.65 4.92 -1.85
C PHE A 38 -8.58 6.02 -2.38
N ILE A 39 -9.69 5.65 -3.02
CA ILE A 39 -10.71 6.61 -3.49
C ILE A 39 -11.29 7.40 -2.31
N LYS A 40 -11.54 6.77 -1.16
CA LYS A 40 -11.98 7.44 0.06
C LYS A 40 -10.98 8.52 0.49
N VAL A 41 -9.69 8.19 0.58
CA VAL A 41 -8.63 9.17 0.92
C VAL A 41 -8.54 10.30 -0.12
N GLN A 42 -8.58 9.97 -1.42
CA GLN A 42 -8.57 10.97 -2.49
C GLN A 42 -9.79 11.89 -2.47
N SER A 43 -10.95 11.39 -2.09
CA SER A 43 -12.17 12.18 -1.97
C SER A 43 -12.04 13.26 -0.89
N TYR A 44 -11.44 12.92 0.25
CA TYR A 44 -11.10 13.90 1.28
C TYR A 44 -10.07 14.91 0.77
N ASN A 45 -8.99 14.48 0.11
CA ASN A 45 -8.00 15.40 -0.46
C ASN A 45 -8.64 16.40 -1.44
N ASN A 46 -9.52 15.93 -2.32
CA ASN A 46 -10.22 16.78 -3.26
C ASN A 46 -11.13 17.79 -2.54
N LEU A 47 -11.86 17.36 -1.51
CA LEU A 47 -12.69 18.24 -0.70
C LEU A 47 -11.86 19.32 0.02
N PHE A 48 -10.70 18.95 0.55
CA PHE A 48 -9.76 19.89 1.17
C PHE A 48 -9.21 20.92 0.17
N MET A 49 -8.83 20.47 -1.02
CA MET A 49 -8.40 21.36 -2.10
C MET A 49 -9.53 22.29 -2.54
N SER A 50 -10.77 21.81 -2.57
CA SER A 50 -11.94 22.64 -2.87
C SER A 50 -12.19 23.71 -1.82
N TYR A 51 -11.99 23.38 -0.54
CA TYR A 51 -12.04 24.32 0.59
C TYR A 51 -10.96 25.40 0.49
N ILE A 52 -9.69 25.02 0.32
CA ILE A 52 -8.57 25.99 0.18
C ILE A 52 -8.83 26.98 -0.96
N ASN A 53 -9.29 26.47 -2.09
CA ASN A 53 -9.47 27.27 -3.30
C ASN A 53 -10.83 27.99 -3.35
N ASN A 54 -11.70 27.85 -2.33
CA ASN A 54 -13.07 28.39 -2.32
C ASN A 54 -13.91 28.05 -3.56
N THR A 55 -13.70 26.85 -4.11
CA THR A 55 -14.32 26.45 -5.39
C THR A 55 -15.73 25.92 -5.24
N ILE A 56 -16.12 25.48 -4.03
CA ILE A 56 -17.43 24.88 -3.74
C ILE A 56 -17.95 25.48 -2.43
N GLN A 57 -19.13 26.12 -2.44
CA GLN A 57 -19.68 26.77 -1.25
C GLN A 57 -19.99 25.79 -0.11
N GLU A 58 -20.34 24.55 -0.45
CA GLU A 58 -20.60 23.47 0.50
C GLU A 58 -19.31 23.03 1.21
N ALA A 59 -18.16 23.08 0.53
CA ALA A 59 -16.86 22.81 1.15
C ALA A 59 -16.53 23.85 2.23
N ASN A 60 -16.96 25.09 2.07
CA ASN A 60 -16.70 26.15 3.04
C ASN A 60 -17.55 26.06 4.32
N LYS A 61 -18.47 25.09 4.39
CA LYS A 61 -19.40 24.91 5.52
C LYS A 61 -19.02 23.76 6.45
N PHE A 62 -18.00 22.95 6.12
CA PHE A 62 -17.61 21.83 6.98
C PHE A 62 -16.71 22.28 8.15
N ASN A 63 -16.83 21.59 9.28
CA ASN A 63 -15.94 21.76 10.42
C ASN A 63 -14.55 21.19 10.06
N LEU A 64 -13.55 22.07 9.96
CA LEU A 64 -12.20 21.69 9.51
C LEU A 64 -11.53 20.68 10.44
N ASP A 65 -11.70 20.80 11.76
CA ASP A 65 -11.10 19.88 12.73
C ASP A 65 -11.69 18.47 12.57
N ALA A 66 -13.01 18.39 12.47
CA ALA A 66 -13.70 17.12 12.22
C ALA A 66 -13.32 16.51 10.86
N PHE A 67 -13.11 17.35 9.83
CA PHE A 67 -12.64 16.89 8.54
C PHE A 67 -11.22 16.32 8.61
N LEU A 68 -10.29 17.01 9.27
CA LEU A 68 -8.90 16.57 9.41
C LEU A 68 -8.81 15.25 10.18
N GLU A 69 -9.63 15.08 11.22
CA GLU A 69 -9.77 13.82 11.94
C GLU A 69 -10.24 12.69 11.01
N LYS A 70 -11.30 12.91 10.21
CA LYS A 70 -11.79 11.91 9.26
C LYS A 70 -10.82 11.59 8.13
N TYR A 71 -10.05 12.59 7.67
CA TYR A 71 -8.99 12.36 6.72
C TYR A 71 -7.86 11.50 7.30
N ALA A 72 -7.44 11.77 8.54
CA ALA A 72 -6.44 10.97 9.23
C ALA A 72 -6.93 9.53 9.45
N GLU A 73 -8.18 9.35 9.90
CA GLU A 73 -8.81 8.03 10.04
C GLU A 73 -8.78 7.23 8.73
N ALA A 74 -9.14 7.87 7.60
CA ALA A 74 -9.13 7.22 6.30
C ALA A 74 -7.73 6.80 5.83
N ASN A 75 -6.71 7.62 6.10
CA ASN A 75 -5.32 7.25 5.83
C ASN A 75 -4.84 6.09 6.71
N GLN A 76 -5.23 6.09 7.97
CA GLN A 76 -4.89 5.00 8.88
C GLN A 76 -5.56 3.70 8.44
N GLU A 77 -6.82 3.74 8.02
CA GLU A 77 -7.58 2.58 7.55
C GLU A 77 -6.90 1.90 6.35
N ILE A 78 -6.48 2.67 5.34
CA ILE A 78 -5.81 2.09 4.16
C ILE A 78 -4.44 1.48 4.52
N GLU A 79 -3.65 2.15 5.37
CA GLU A 79 -2.33 1.64 5.74
C GLU A 79 -2.41 0.40 6.64
N LEU A 80 -3.36 0.36 7.57
CA LEU A 80 -3.63 -0.84 8.38
C LEU A 80 -4.04 -2.00 7.50
N PHE A 81 -5.01 -1.79 6.59
CA PHE A 81 -5.46 -2.84 5.69
C PHE A 81 -4.33 -3.36 4.79
N LYS A 82 -3.51 -2.48 4.21
CA LYS A 82 -2.35 -2.88 3.42
C LYS A 82 -1.33 -3.66 4.24
N SER A 83 -1.07 -3.25 5.48
CA SER A 83 -0.15 -3.93 6.40
C SER A 83 -0.65 -5.34 6.74
N ASP A 84 -1.92 -5.48 7.08
CA ASP A 84 -2.55 -6.76 7.39
C ASP A 84 -2.51 -7.70 6.19
N MET A 85 -2.81 -7.18 4.99
CA MET A 85 -2.74 -7.98 3.77
C MET A 85 -1.30 -8.36 3.43
N LEU A 86 -0.33 -7.46 3.58
CA LEU A 86 1.07 -7.76 3.36
C LEU A 86 1.54 -8.91 4.27
N LYS A 87 1.18 -8.85 5.56
CA LYS A 87 1.47 -9.92 6.52
C LYS A 87 0.80 -11.22 6.13
N LYS A 88 -0.47 -11.19 5.72
CA LYS A 88 -1.22 -12.38 5.27
C LYS A 88 -0.59 -13.03 4.03
N TYR A 89 -0.14 -12.25 3.05
CA TYR A 89 0.45 -12.79 1.83
C TYR A 89 1.88 -13.29 2.03
N LEU A 90 2.63 -12.67 2.94
CA LEU A 90 3.99 -13.07 3.25
C LEU A 90 4.08 -14.23 4.24
N ASP A 91 3.10 -14.37 5.14
CA ASP A 91 3.03 -15.43 6.14
C ASP A 91 4.37 -15.64 6.88
N ASN A 92 4.97 -16.83 6.76
CA ASN A 92 6.27 -17.17 7.38
C ASN A 92 7.46 -16.34 6.85
N ALA A 93 7.31 -15.69 5.70
CA ALA A 93 8.33 -14.84 5.10
C ALA A 93 8.25 -13.38 5.59
N TYR A 94 7.21 -13.01 6.35
CA TYR A 94 6.97 -11.63 6.77
C TYR A 94 8.12 -11.07 7.63
N GLU A 95 8.60 -11.82 8.62
CA GLU A 95 9.70 -11.36 9.47
C GLU A 95 10.98 -11.14 8.68
N TYR A 96 11.31 -12.08 7.78
CA TYR A 96 12.46 -11.94 6.89
C TYR A 96 12.31 -10.70 5.99
N PHE A 97 11.13 -10.48 5.43
CA PHE A 97 10.83 -9.28 4.64
C PHE A 97 11.04 -8.00 5.45
N MET A 98 10.55 -7.93 6.69
CA MET A 98 10.61 -6.72 7.52
C MET A 98 12.03 -6.34 7.96
N VAL A 99 12.89 -7.32 8.25
CA VAL A 99 14.29 -7.05 8.68
C VAL A 99 15.23 -6.81 7.50
N ASN A 100 14.79 -7.10 6.28
CA ASN A 100 15.56 -6.91 5.07
C ASN A 100 15.05 -5.71 4.27
N LYS A 101 15.92 -5.15 3.42
CA LYS A 101 15.51 -4.05 2.55
C LYS A 101 14.71 -4.56 1.34
N PHE A 102 13.39 -4.47 1.43
CA PHE A 102 12.47 -4.71 0.34
C PHE A 102 11.57 -3.49 0.12
N PHE A 103 11.26 -3.21 -1.14
CA PHE A 103 10.15 -2.35 -1.52
C PHE A 103 8.96 -3.24 -1.86
N TYR A 104 7.75 -2.80 -1.51
CA TYR A 104 6.53 -3.48 -1.95
C TYR A 104 5.51 -2.51 -2.53
N ASN A 105 4.70 -3.04 -3.45
CA ASN A 105 3.57 -2.31 -4.03
C ASN A 105 2.43 -3.28 -4.33
N PHE A 106 1.22 -2.95 -3.88
CA PHE A 106 0.02 -3.62 -4.36
C PHE A 106 -0.35 -3.01 -5.71
N ASN A 107 -0.13 -3.77 -6.79
CA ASN A 107 -0.55 -3.38 -8.13
C ASN A 107 -1.96 -3.93 -8.38
N TYR A 108 -2.95 -3.05 -8.23
CA TYR A 108 -4.36 -3.42 -8.30
C TYR A 108 -4.83 -3.74 -9.72
N ASP A 109 -4.26 -3.08 -10.73
CA ASP A 109 -4.59 -3.33 -12.14
C ASP A 109 -4.23 -4.75 -12.56
N LEU A 110 -3.09 -5.24 -12.05
CA LEU A 110 -2.57 -6.58 -12.34
C LEU A 110 -2.96 -7.62 -11.29
N ASN A 111 -3.63 -7.23 -10.20
CA ASN A 111 -3.92 -8.09 -9.05
C ASN A 111 -2.68 -8.83 -8.53
N VAL A 112 -1.59 -8.09 -8.30
CA VAL A 112 -0.36 -8.63 -7.73
C VAL A 112 0.23 -7.75 -6.64
N LEU A 113 0.79 -8.38 -5.62
CA LEU A 113 1.76 -7.78 -4.72
C LEU A 113 3.15 -7.92 -5.35
N GLN A 114 3.75 -6.77 -5.65
CA GLN A 114 5.12 -6.68 -6.16
C GLN A 114 6.06 -6.54 -4.98
N ILE A 115 7.11 -7.36 -4.92
CA ILE A 115 8.16 -7.26 -3.91
C ILE A 115 9.51 -7.16 -4.61
N ARG A 116 10.21 -6.04 -4.42
CA ARG A 116 11.51 -5.79 -5.04
C ARG A 116 12.61 -5.78 -3.99
N LYS A 117 13.69 -6.53 -4.22
CA LYS A 117 14.89 -6.42 -3.38
C LYS A 117 15.58 -5.10 -3.70
N VAL A 118 15.76 -4.25 -2.68
CA VAL A 118 16.48 -2.99 -2.86
C VAL A 118 17.88 -3.10 -2.27
N GLY A 119 18.86 -2.54 -2.99
CA GLY A 119 20.24 -2.52 -2.54
C GLY A 119 20.40 -1.65 -1.30
N ARG A 120 21.48 -1.88 -0.53
CA ARG A 120 22.00 -0.83 0.34
C ARG A 120 22.62 0.23 -0.57
N ASN A 121 21.85 1.21 -1.03
CA ASN A 121 22.48 2.46 -1.40
C ASN A 121 23.19 2.95 -0.13
N LYS A 122 24.52 3.16 -0.23
CA LYS A 122 25.23 4.03 0.70
C LYS A 122 24.46 5.33 0.66
N ILE A 123 23.69 5.61 1.70
CA ILE A 123 23.35 6.97 2.04
C ILE A 123 24.72 7.56 2.37
N ASN A 124 25.33 8.23 1.39
CA ASN A 124 26.42 9.14 1.70
C ASN A 124 25.81 10.23 2.58
N ASP A 125 26.48 10.49 3.69
CA ASP A 125 26.25 11.60 4.60
C ASP A 125 26.03 12.95 3.89
#